data_AF-A0A1E5JU44-F1
#
_entry.id   AF-A0A1E5JU44-F1
#
_cell.length_a   1.000
_cell.length_b   1.000
_cell.length_c   1.000
_cell.angle_alpha   90.00
_cell.angle_beta   90.00
_cell.angle_gamma   90.00
#
_symmetry.space_group_name_H-M   'P 1'
#
loop_
_entity.id
_entity.type
_entity.pdbx_description
1 polymer ?
#
loop_
_entity_poly.entity_id
_entity_poly.type
_entity_poly.pdbx_seq_one_letter_code
_entity_poly.pdbx_strand_id
1 'polypeptide(L)'
;MSQITGRDIYSIIEWQTILHSSNPDKENKIISELTDAITKYHQLEKKKADNIILRKEALSHIEKLCELYVAERGDAIGKKTPGVHKKLEDGIDAWIVSLQKKSSHKLDYLGKLESFLATAKSHHINRNEMIEHLKVRNKSNTPSRLKLFSGTYLEKIDPVHRQFEFNMNKLPNKKSGINSAFLDWIKSEDPTPFFLWLENHEILTQNRLSKEKQEINLIDYNLEDAHIATFKNIDGQNYIVSKPKNSDEESEKLNSRQMKNYSFKMGTAYGSVAFVWCRDNENQFLTYPHQTGKFHHSSLSAGKSVRCAGMWAVNNGVITHISNSSGHYRPSSLSFYLLIKFLESKQVINDNTKVADLRKPDEVVNPNQPFGSTKSLYISRREYLDWAEQLPEIQEYLQTANTNDNTSYERCTLF
;
A
#
# COMPACT_ATOMS: atom_id res chain seq x y z
N MET A 1 -12.27 -0.78 11.38
CA MET A 1 -12.92 -0.82 10.05
C MET A 1 -12.95 -2.26 9.56
N SER A 2 -14.04 -2.71 8.96
CA SER A 2 -14.10 -4.00 8.25
C SER A 2 -13.11 -3.98 7.08
N GLN A 3 -12.27 -5.02 6.96
CA GLN A 3 -11.33 -5.14 5.84
C GLN A 3 -12.09 -5.59 4.58
N ILE A 4 -12.63 -4.63 3.84
CA ILE A 4 -13.35 -4.86 2.59
C ILE A 4 -12.33 -5.10 1.47
N THR A 5 -12.19 -6.36 1.05
CA THR A 5 -11.22 -6.79 0.02
C THR A 5 -11.80 -6.86 -1.39
N GLY A 6 -13.12 -6.69 -1.54
CA GLY A 6 -13.83 -6.88 -2.80
C GLY A 6 -14.12 -8.35 -3.16
N ARG A 7 -13.70 -9.30 -2.32
CA ARG A 7 -14.07 -10.71 -2.48
C ARG A 7 -15.58 -10.89 -2.51
N ASP A 8 -16.02 -11.82 -3.34
CA ASP A 8 -17.42 -12.06 -3.60
C ASP A 8 -18.10 -12.91 -2.51
N ILE A 9 -19.42 -13.03 -2.61
CA ILE A 9 -20.21 -14.03 -1.88
C ILE A 9 -19.88 -15.44 -2.40
N TYR A 10 -20.43 -16.48 -1.77
CA TYR A 10 -20.24 -17.85 -2.24
C TYR A 10 -20.69 -17.97 -3.69
N SER A 11 -19.90 -18.66 -4.52
CA SER A 11 -20.36 -19.08 -5.84
C SER A 11 -21.53 -20.07 -5.71
N ILE A 12 -22.29 -20.28 -6.80
CA ILE A 12 -23.39 -21.24 -6.83
C ILE A 12 -22.91 -22.64 -6.42
N ILE A 13 -21.76 -23.07 -6.94
CA ILE A 13 -21.16 -24.38 -6.64
C ILE A 13 -20.76 -24.48 -5.15
N GLU A 14 -20.15 -23.43 -4.60
CA GLU A 14 -19.79 -23.40 -3.18
C GLU A 14 -21.03 -23.45 -2.28
N TRP A 15 -22.07 -22.70 -2.62
CA TRP A 15 -23.33 -22.72 -1.88
C TRP A 15 -24.00 -24.10 -1.90
N GLN A 16 -24.08 -24.73 -3.07
CA GLN A 16 -24.60 -26.10 -3.20
C GLN A 16 -23.77 -27.11 -2.38
N THR A 17 -22.45 -26.97 -2.38
CA THR A 17 -21.54 -27.82 -1.59
C THR A 17 -21.78 -27.64 -0.09
N ILE A 18 -21.98 -26.41 0.36
CA ILE A 18 -22.33 -26.08 1.75
C ILE A 18 -23.66 -26.73 2.13
N LEU A 19 -24.71 -26.57 1.30
CA LEU A 19 -26.03 -27.16 1.55
C LEU A 19 -25.97 -28.69 1.62
N HIS A 20 -25.23 -29.32 0.70
CA HIS A 20 -25.06 -30.77 0.70
C HIS A 20 -24.35 -31.26 1.97
N SER A 21 -23.28 -30.58 2.39
CA SER A 21 -22.44 -31.01 3.52
C SER A 21 -23.08 -30.72 4.88
N SER A 22 -23.79 -29.60 5.00
CA SER A 22 -24.42 -29.18 6.27
C SER A 22 -25.79 -29.81 6.49
N ASN A 23 -26.34 -30.50 5.48
CA ASN A 23 -27.63 -31.20 5.49
C ASN A 23 -28.73 -30.42 6.23
N PRO A 24 -29.04 -29.18 5.79
CA PRO A 24 -30.06 -28.37 6.44
C PRO A 24 -31.45 -28.95 6.20
N ASP A 25 -32.42 -28.49 6.98
CA ASP A 25 -33.82 -28.77 6.76
C ASP A 25 -34.23 -28.32 5.35
N LYS A 26 -34.64 -29.29 4.52
CA LYS A 26 -34.99 -29.09 3.11
C LYS A 26 -36.32 -28.37 2.95
N GLU A 27 -37.16 -28.34 3.98
CA GLU A 27 -38.44 -27.63 3.97
C GLU A 27 -38.28 -26.17 4.43
N ASN A 28 -37.07 -25.75 4.82
CA ASN A 28 -36.82 -24.37 5.23
C ASN A 28 -36.91 -23.42 4.03
N LYS A 29 -38.02 -22.66 3.99
CA LYS A 29 -38.33 -21.73 2.92
C LYS A 29 -37.25 -20.65 2.73
N ILE A 30 -36.67 -20.13 3.81
CA ILE A 30 -35.63 -19.09 3.72
C ILE A 30 -34.36 -19.62 3.04
N ILE A 31 -33.99 -20.88 3.29
CA ILE A 31 -32.83 -21.50 2.61
C ILE A 31 -33.07 -21.66 1.11
N SER A 32 -34.31 -22.00 0.70
CA SER A 32 -34.69 -22.03 -0.72
C SER A 32 -34.62 -20.63 -1.33
N GLU A 33 -35.21 -19.62 -0.68
CA GLU A 33 -35.20 -18.23 -1.15
C GLU A 33 -33.76 -17.66 -1.25
N LEU A 34 -32.88 -18.00 -0.30
CA LEU A 34 -31.47 -17.66 -0.36
C LEU A 34 -30.78 -18.28 -1.58
N THR A 35 -31.09 -19.54 -1.89
CA THR A 35 -30.53 -20.23 -3.07
C THR A 35 -30.91 -19.54 -4.37
N ASP A 36 -32.19 -19.13 -4.49
CA ASP A 36 -32.68 -18.38 -5.64
C ASP A 36 -32.04 -16.99 -5.73
N ALA A 37 -31.94 -16.28 -4.60
CA ALA A 37 -31.35 -14.95 -4.54
C ALA A 37 -29.86 -14.96 -4.92
N ILE A 38 -29.08 -15.92 -4.42
CA ILE A 38 -27.66 -16.12 -4.79
C ILE A 38 -27.55 -16.41 -6.30
N THR A 39 -28.43 -17.26 -6.83
CA THR A 39 -28.43 -17.60 -8.25
C THR A 39 -28.71 -16.37 -9.12
N LYS A 40 -29.74 -15.59 -8.78
CA LYS A 40 -30.08 -14.33 -9.46
C LYS A 40 -28.93 -13.34 -9.40
N TYR A 41 -28.28 -13.19 -8.24
CA TYR A 41 -27.10 -12.32 -8.11
C TYR A 41 -25.99 -12.68 -9.10
N HIS A 42 -25.66 -13.97 -9.22
CA HIS A 42 -24.58 -14.43 -10.11
C HIS A 42 -24.96 -14.45 -11.59
N GLN A 43 -26.25 -14.36 -11.94
CA GLN A 43 -26.71 -14.15 -13.33
C GLN A 43 -26.47 -12.71 -13.82
N LEU A 44 -26.33 -11.74 -12.91
CA LEU A 44 -26.04 -10.36 -13.26
C LEU A 44 -24.59 -10.23 -13.78
N GLU A 45 -24.44 -9.72 -14.99
CA GLU A 45 -23.12 -9.55 -15.61
C GLU A 45 -22.27 -8.53 -14.83
N LYS A 46 -21.10 -8.97 -14.34
CA LYS A 46 -20.26 -8.19 -13.42
C LYS A 46 -19.33 -7.19 -14.11
N LYS A 47 -19.12 -7.32 -15.43
CA LYS A 47 -18.27 -6.44 -16.25
C LYS A 47 -18.99 -5.21 -16.79
N LYS A 48 -20.27 -5.02 -16.45
CA LYS A 48 -21.06 -3.84 -16.85
C LYS A 48 -21.29 -2.93 -15.64
N ALA A 49 -20.92 -1.66 -15.78
CA ALA A 49 -21.10 -0.67 -14.72
C ALA A 49 -22.57 -0.46 -14.38
N ASP A 50 -23.46 -0.46 -15.38
CA ASP A 50 -24.91 -0.27 -15.22
C ASP A 50 -25.55 -1.35 -14.33
N ASN A 51 -24.95 -2.54 -14.28
CA ASN A 51 -25.43 -3.63 -13.43
C ASN A 51 -25.05 -3.47 -11.95
N ILE A 52 -24.20 -2.51 -11.58
CA ILE A 52 -23.78 -2.35 -10.18
C ILE A 52 -24.98 -2.07 -9.27
N ILE A 53 -25.95 -1.26 -9.72
CA ILE A 53 -27.16 -0.96 -8.94
C ILE A 53 -27.97 -2.24 -8.68
N LEU A 54 -28.30 -2.99 -9.73
CA LEU A 54 -29.03 -4.26 -9.62
C LEU A 54 -28.29 -5.29 -8.74
N ARG A 55 -26.96 -5.33 -8.83
CA ARG A 55 -26.13 -6.21 -8.01
C ARG A 55 -26.15 -5.80 -6.54
N LYS A 56 -26.14 -4.50 -6.23
CA LYS A 56 -26.28 -3.99 -4.86
C LYS A 56 -27.65 -4.36 -4.29
N GLU A 57 -28.73 -4.16 -5.04
CA GLU A 57 -30.09 -4.54 -4.64
C GLU A 57 -30.21 -6.03 -4.35
N ALA A 58 -29.66 -6.88 -5.22
CA ALA A 58 -29.63 -8.33 -5.02
C ALA A 58 -28.85 -8.73 -3.75
N LEU A 59 -27.70 -8.10 -3.47
CA LEU A 59 -26.92 -8.35 -2.24
C LEU A 59 -27.67 -7.91 -0.99
N SER A 60 -28.32 -6.74 -1.00
CA SER A 60 -29.16 -6.27 0.11
C SER A 60 -30.35 -7.18 0.35
N HIS A 61 -30.93 -7.77 -0.70
CA HIS A 61 -31.97 -8.79 -0.53
C HIS A 61 -31.43 -10.06 0.14
N ILE A 62 -30.24 -10.53 -0.25
CA ILE A 62 -29.58 -11.67 0.40
C ILE A 62 -29.28 -11.38 1.88
N GLU A 63 -28.80 -10.18 2.22
CA GLU A 63 -28.58 -9.78 3.62
C GLU A 63 -29.88 -9.87 4.44
N LYS A 64 -30.98 -9.31 3.93
CA LYS A 64 -32.29 -9.37 4.60
C LYS A 64 -32.77 -10.80 4.83
N LEU A 65 -32.59 -11.69 3.86
CA LEU A 65 -32.93 -13.10 4.03
C LEU A 65 -32.06 -13.78 5.10
N CYS A 66 -30.77 -13.45 5.16
CA CYS A 66 -29.89 -13.95 6.23
C CYS A 66 -30.31 -13.41 7.60
N GLU A 67 -30.72 -12.14 7.69
CA GLU A 67 -31.22 -11.53 8.94
C GLU A 67 -32.50 -12.19 9.43
N LEU A 68 -33.45 -12.43 8.52
CA LEU A 68 -34.69 -13.16 8.82
C LEU A 68 -34.38 -14.56 9.35
N TYR A 69 -33.48 -15.29 8.68
CA TYR A 69 -33.03 -16.60 9.13
C TYR A 69 -32.44 -16.59 10.54
N VAL A 70 -31.57 -15.60 10.82
CA VAL A 70 -30.94 -15.43 12.14
C VAL A 70 -31.99 -15.09 13.21
N ALA A 71 -32.94 -14.22 12.88
CA ALA A 71 -34.01 -13.82 13.80
C ALA A 71 -34.92 -15.00 14.20
N GLU A 72 -35.27 -15.88 13.26
CA GLU A 72 -36.11 -17.07 13.53
C GLU A 72 -35.46 -18.07 14.50
N ARG A 73 -34.12 -18.09 14.58
CA ARG A 73 -33.36 -19.01 15.45
C ARG A 73 -32.98 -18.42 16.80
N GLY A 74 -33.14 -17.10 16.99
CA GLY A 74 -32.83 -16.41 18.25
C GLY A 74 -31.40 -16.69 18.76
N ASP A 75 -31.26 -16.87 20.07
CA ASP A 75 -29.96 -17.11 20.74
C ASP A 75 -29.33 -18.49 20.44
N ALA A 76 -30.00 -19.36 19.67
CA ALA A 76 -29.51 -20.70 19.36
C ALA A 76 -28.29 -20.70 18.41
N ILE A 77 -28.02 -19.58 17.73
CA ILE A 77 -26.82 -19.44 16.89
C ILE A 77 -25.61 -19.22 17.81
N GLY A 78 -24.98 -20.34 18.21
CA GLY A 78 -23.86 -20.34 19.13
C GLY A 78 -22.76 -19.34 18.73
N LYS A 79 -22.31 -18.52 19.70
CA LYS A 79 -21.17 -17.62 19.51
C LYS A 79 -19.92 -18.45 19.23
N LYS A 80 -19.34 -18.29 18.02
CA LYS A 80 -18.09 -18.99 17.68
C LYS A 80 -16.91 -18.42 18.48
N THR A 81 -16.08 -19.30 19.02
CA THR A 81 -14.80 -18.93 19.61
C THR A 81 -13.88 -18.35 18.52
N PRO A 82 -13.25 -17.19 18.75
CA PRO A 82 -12.27 -16.63 17.81
C PRO A 82 -11.17 -17.65 17.46
N GLY A 83 -10.81 -17.77 16.18
CA GLY A 83 -9.72 -18.63 15.73
C GLY A 83 -10.11 -20.04 15.23
N VAL A 84 -11.34 -20.50 15.45
CA VAL A 84 -11.79 -21.80 14.95
C VAL A 84 -12.24 -21.71 13.49
N HIS A 85 -11.62 -22.51 12.61
CA HIS A 85 -12.00 -22.58 11.21
C HIS A 85 -13.36 -23.28 11.05
N LYS A 86 -14.21 -22.79 10.13
CA LYS A 86 -15.45 -23.48 9.74
C LYS A 86 -15.12 -24.76 9.01
N LYS A 87 -15.70 -25.88 9.44
CA LYS A 87 -15.68 -27.13 8.68
C LYS A 87 -16.92 -27.20 7.79
N LEU A 88 -16.83 -27.93 6.67
CA LEU A 88 -17.95 -28.14 5.76
C LEU A 88 -19.11 -28.88 6.44
N GLU A 89 -18.79 -29.79 7.36
CA GLU A 89 -19.74 -30.51 8.22
C GLU A 89 -20.34 -29.67 9.36
N ASP A 90 -19.89 -28.42 9.57
CA ASP A 90 -20.55 -27.52 10.54
C ASP A 90 -21.99 -27.22 10.06
N GLY A 91 -22.91 -27.06 11.01
CA GLY A 91 -24.29 -26.66 10.72
C GLY A 91 -24.38 -25.38 9.87
N ILE A 92 -25.45 -25.28 9.09
CA ILE A 92 -25.67 -24.21 8.09
C ILE A 92 -25.63 -22.78 8.67
N ASP A 93 -25.92 -22.60 9.96
CA ASP A 93 -25.97 -21.30 10.65
C ASP A 93 -24.70 -20.46 10.44
N ALA A 94 -23.55 -21.06 10.69
CA ALA A 94 -22.27 -20.36 10.60
C ALA A 94 -21.91 -19.99 9.14
N TRP A 95 -22.51 -20.69 8.17
CA TRP A 95 -22.40 -20.37 6.75
C TRP A 95 -23.30 -19.19 6.38
N ILE A 96 -24.52 -19.14 6.88
CA ILE A 96 -25.48 -18.04 6.67
C ILE A 96 -25.00 -16.74 7.33
N VAL A 97 -24.55 -16.75 8.58
CA VAL A 97 -23.96 -15.57 9.25
C VAL A 97 -22.77 -15.02 8.45
N SER A 98 -22.01 -15.91 7.84
CA SER A 98 -20.89 -15.51 6.99
C SER A 98 -21.29 -15.10 5.59
N LEU A 99 -22.39 -15.62 5.05
CA LEU A 99 -22.97 -15.12 3.81
C LEU A 99 -23.43 -13.68 4.01
N GLN A 100 -24.16 -13.40 5.10
CA GLN A 100 -24.55 -12.03 5.49
C GLN A 100 -23.35 -11.09 5.51
N LYS A 101 -22.29 -11.43 6.26
CA LYS A 101 -21.06 -10.62 6.32
C LYS A 101 -20.40 -10.43 4.94
N LYS A 102 -20.41 -11.47 4.10
CA LYS A 102 -19.86 -11.40 2.74
C LYS A 102 -20.69 -10.48 1.85
N SER A 103 -22.01 -10.60 1.91
CA SER A 103 -22.94 -9.75 1.18
C SER A 103 -22.75 -8.28 1.58
N SER A 104 -22.65 -8.00 2.88
CA SER A 104 -22.34 -6.67 3.43
C SER A 104 -21.04 -6.09 2.88
N HIS A 105 -19.95 -6.86 3.00
CA HIS A 105 -18.65 -6.41 2.51
C HIS A 105 -18.65 -6.22 0.99
N LYS A 106 -19.36 -7.06 0.23
CA LYS A 106 -19.44 -6.95 -1.22
C LYS A 106 -20.31 -5.75 -1.63
N LEU A 107 -21.39 -5.48 -0.92
CA LEU A 107 -22.24 -4.30 -1.09
C LEU A 107 -21.43 -3.01 -0.88
N ASP A 108 -20.69 -2.91 0.23
CA ASP A 108 -19.80 -1.78 0.51
C ASP A 108 -18.75 -1.60 -0.58
N TYR A 109 -18.14 -2.70 -1.03
CA TYR A 109 -17.17 -2.68 -2.12
C TYR A 109 -17.79 -2.16 -3.43
N LEU A 110 -18.98 -2.63 -3.80
CA LEU A 110 -19.66 -2.17 -5.01
C LEU A 110 -20.01 -0.68 -4.94
N GLY A 111 -20.37 -0.15 -3.76
CA GLY A 111 -20.54 1.29 -3.56
C GLY A 111 -19.24 2.08 -3.79
N LYS A 112 -18.09 1.56 -3.35
CA LYS A 112 -16.78 2.16 -3.62
C LYS A 112 -16.39 2.08 -5.10
N LEU A 113 -16.67 0.95 -5.76
CA LEU A 113 -16.40 0.76 -7.18
C LEU A 113 -17.28 1.70 -8.03
N GLU A 114 -18.56 1.83 -7.71
CA GLU A 114 -19.50 2.77 -8.35
C GLU A 114 -18.99 4.21 -8.24
N SER A 115 -18.65 4.65 -7.02
CA SER A 115 -18.12 5.99 -6.77
C SER A 115 -16.80 6.24 -7.53
N PHE A 116 -15.92 5.24 -7.58
CA PHE A 116 -14.71 5.29 -8.39
C PHE A 116 -15.04 5.46 -9.87
N LEU A 117 -15.90 4.62 -10.46
CA LEU A 117 -16.23 4.70 -11.89
C LEU A 117 -16.89 6.04 -12.27
N ALA A 118 -17.68 6.62 -11.37
CA ALA A 118 -18.31 7.92 -11.58
C ALA A 118 -17.34 9.12 -11.54
N THR A 119 -16.23 9.00 -10.80
CA THR A 119 -15.27 10.11 -10.57
C THR A 119 -13.89 9.87 -11.20
N ALA A 120 -13.67 8.69 -11.76
CA ALA A 120 -12.41 8.28 -12.35
C ALA A 120 -12.06 9.15 -13.57
N LYS A 121 -10.75 9.38 -13.74
CA LYS A 121 -10.25 10.04 -14.95
C LYS A 121 -10.38 9.09 -16.14
N SER A 122 -10.46 9.62 -17.37
CA SER A 122 -10.52 8.80 -18.60
C SER A 122 -9.46 7.69 -18.61
N HIS A 123 -8.20 8.04 -18.30
CA HIS A 123 -7.08 7.09 -18.25
C HIS A 123 -7.12 6.07 -17.09
N HIS A 124 -8.12 6.11 -16.22
CA HIS A 124 -8.36 5.09 -15.20
C HIS A 124 -9.42 4.07 -15.62
N ILE A 125 -10.21 4.38 -16.63
CA ILE A 125 -11.31 3.53 -17.11
C ILE A 125 -11.14 3.12 -18.58
N ASN A 126 -10.28 3.79 -19.34
CA ASN A 126 -9.86 3.34 -20.65
C ASN A 126 -8.57 2.50 -20.54
N ARG A 127 -8.60 1.26 -21.05
CA ARG A 127 -7.47 0.32 -20.98
C ARG A 127 -6.18 0.87 -21.60
N ASN A 128 -6.26 1.38 -22.82
CA ASN A 128 -5.07 1.80 -23.57
C ASN A 128 -4.47 3.06 -22.94
N GLU A 129 -5.32 4.01 -22.54
CA GLU A 129 -4.88 5.20 -21.81
C GLU A 129 -4.28 4.83 -20.45
N MET A 130 -4.83 3.84 -19.73
CA MET A 130 -4.25 3.37 -18.46
C MET A 130 -2.84 2.81 -18.68
N ILE A 131 -2.68 1.90 -19.64
CA ILE A 131 -1.38 1.28 -19.94
C ILE A 131 -0.36 2.36 -20.32
N GLU A 132 -0.74 3.31 -21.18
CA GLU A 132 0.16 4.39 -21.59
C GLU A 132 0.49 5.33 -20.44
N HIS A 133 -0.49 5.70 -19.62
CA HIS A 133 -0.27 6.52 -18.43
C HIS A 133 0.73 5.87 -17.47
N LEU A 134 0.62 4.56 -17.24
CA LEU A 134 1.53 3.82 -16.36
C LEU A 134 2.95 3.72 -16.94
N LYS A 135 3.09 3.56 -18.27
CA LYS A 135 4.40 3.60 -18.96
C LYS A 135 5.08 4.97 -18.82
N VAL A 136 4.35 6.05 -19.08
CA VAL A 136 4.85 7.43 -18.92
C VAL A 136 5.30 7.65 -17.48
N ARG A 137 4.48 7.25 -16.51
CA ARG A 137 4.77 7.40 -15.08
C ARG A 137 6.04 6.69 -14.65
N ASN A 138 6.33 5.50 -15.18
CA ASN A 138 7.57 4.78 -14.89
C ASN A 138 8.83 5.43 -15.47
N LYS A 139 8.69 6.19 -16.56
CA LYS A 139 9.79 6.95 -17.16
C LYS A 139 10.01 8.29 -16.46
N SER A 140 8.97 8.87 -15.86
CA SER A 140 9.00 10.22 -15.30
C SER A 140 9.24 10.23 -13.77
N ASN A 141 10.47 10.45 -13.33
CA ASN A 141 10.76 10.92 -11.98
C ASN A 141 11.76 12.07 -12.06
N THR A 142 11.35 13.27 -11.64
CA THR A 142 12.23 14.42 -11.61
C THR A 142 12.95 14.48 -10.26
N PRO A 143 14.21 14.93 -10.22
CA PRO A 143 14.98 14.99 -8.97
C PRO A 143 14.30 15.79 -7.86
N SER A 144 13.59 16.87 -8.21
CA SER A 144 12.90 17.75 -7.25
C SER A 144 11.58 17.19 -6.71
N ARG A 145 10.91 16.28 -7.45
CA ARG A 145 9.56 15.80 -7.10
C ARG A 145 9.34 14.37 -7.63
N LEU A 146 9.37 13.43 -6.72
CA LEU A 146 9.16 12.01 -6.99
C LEU A 146 7.68 11.66 -7.00
N LYS A 147 7.28 10.88 -7.98
CA LYS A 147 5.94 10.28 -8.07
C LYS A 147 6.05 8.80 -7.71
N LEU A 148 4.95 8.24 -7.18
CA LEU A 148 4.82 6.78 -7.04
C LEU A 148 5.06 6.11 -8.40
N PHE A 149 5.79 5.01 -8.45
CA PHE A 149 5.90 4.18 -9.65
C PHE A 149 4.55 3.54 -10.03
N SER A 150 4.46 2.96 -11.24
CA SER A 150 3.19 2.50 -11.83
C SER A 150 2.38 1.55 -10.95
N GLY A 151 3.00 0.52 -10.35
CA GLY A 151 2.27 -0.47 -9.55
C GLY A 151 1.60 0.14 -8.33
N THR A 152 2.31 0.98 -7.60
CA THR A 152 1.80 1.65 -6.39
C THR A 152 0.83 2.77 -6.72
N TYR A 153 0.90 3.30 -7.94
CA TYR A 153 -0.14 4.18 -8.42
C TYR A 153 -1.48 3.43 -8.56
N LEU A 154 -1.48 2.16 -8.97
CA LEU A 154 -2.69 1.33 -8.99
C LEU A 154 -3.22 1.07 -7.59
N GLU A 155 -2.36 0.77 -6.62
CA GLU A 155 -2.74 0.69 -5.19
C GLU A 155 -3.43 1.98 -4.72
N LYS A 156 -2.89 3.14 -5.10
CA LYS A 156 -3.49 4.43 -4.75
C LYS A 156 -4.89 4.62 -5.36
N ILE A 157 -5.08 4.27 -6.64
CA ILE A 157 -6.36 4.50 -7.32
C ILE A 157 -7.36 3.35 -7.15
N ASP A 158 -6.92 2.21 -6.59
CA ASP A 158 -7.80 1.10 -6.24
C ASP A 158 -8.88 1.60 -5.26
N PRO A 159 -10.17 1.37 -5.53
CA PRO A 159 -11.28 1.82 -4.66
C PRO A 159 -11.18 1.36 -3.20
N VAL A 160 -10.42 0.30 -2.93
CA VAL A 160 -10.18 -0.23 -1.58
C VAL A 160 -8.70 -0.35 -1.23
N HIS A 161 -7.80 0.26 -2.01
CA HIS A 161 -6.36 0.30 -1.75
C HIS A 161 -5.71 -1.07 -1.52
N ARG A 162 -6.05 -2.06 -2.35
CA ARG A 162 -5.39 -3.37 -2.30
C ARG A 162 -3.92 -3.22 -2.67
N GLN A 163 -3.06 -4.00 -2.01
CA GLN A 163 -1.62 -3.93 -2.20
C GLN A 163 -1.22 -4.29 -3.65
N PHE A 164 -0.39 -3.45 -4.26
CA PHE A 164 0.25 -3.72 -5.55
C PHE A 164 1.77 -3.62 -5.45
N GLU A 165 2.46 -4.75 -5.66
CA GLU A 165 3.92 -4.84 -5.57
C GLU A 165 4.63 -5.01 -6.92
N PHE A 166 4.00 -4.67 -8.04
CA PHE A 166 4.59 -4.91 -9.36
C PHE A 166 5.23 -3.67 -9.99
N ASN A 167 6.28 -3.89 -10.77
CA ASN A 167 6.91 -2.89 -11.62
C ASN A 167 6.65 -3.31 -13.06
N MET A 168 6.03 -2.47 -13.90
CA MET A 168 5.77 -2.86 -15.30
C MET A 168 7.04 -3.19 -16.08
N ASN A 169 8.16 -2.56 -15.75
CA ASN A 169 9.44 -2.78 -16.44
C ASN A 169 10.22 -3.99 -15.89
N LYS A 170 9.85 -4.46 -14.71
CA LYS A 170 10.44 -5.64 -14.05
C LYS A 170 9.28 -6.43 -13.48
N LEU A 171 8.55 -7.12 -14.36
CA LEU A 171 7.50 -8.04 -13.95
C LEU A 171 8.17 -9.07 -13.02
N PRO A 172 7.97 -9.00 -11.70
CA PRO A 172 8.55 -10.00 -10.83
C PRO A 172 7.87 -11.33 -11.16
N ASN A 173 8.60 -12.44 -11.09
CA ASN A 173 8.01 -13.78 -11.12
C ASN A 173 7.03 -14.06 -9.95
N LYS A 174 6.72 -13.07 -9.11
CA LYS A 174 5.73 -13.16 -8.04
C LYS A 174 4.30 -13.16 -8.62
N LYS A 175 3.82 -14.35 -8.98
CA LYS A 175 2.45 -14.62 -9.42
C LYS A 175 1.46 -14.70 -8.23
N SER A 176 1.37 -13.66 -7.41
CA SER A 176 0.47 -13.70 -6.24
C SER A 176 -0.31 -12.41 -6.04
N GLY A 177 -1.59 -12.54 -5.67
CA GLY A 177 -2.45 -11.44 -5.27
C GLY A 177 -3.00 -10.66 -6.47
N ILE A 178 -3.20 -9.36 -6.31
CA ILE A 178 -3.78 -8.52 -7.37
C ILE A 178 -2.79 -8.28 -8.53
N ASN A 179 -1.49 -8.47 -8.31
CA ASN A 179 -0.48 -8.36 -9.36
C ASN A 179 -0.69 -9.38 -10.50
N SER A 180 -1.06 -10.63 -10.20
CA SER A 180 -1.35 -11.63 -11.23
C SER A 180 -2.60 -11.26 -12.01
N ALA A 181 -3.67 -10.84 -11.32
CA ALA A 181 -4.90 -10.40 -11.96
C ALA A 181 -4.67 -9.22 -12.94
N PHE A 182 -3.81 -8.27 -12.58
CA PHE A 182 -3.46 -7.17 -13.49
C PHE A 182 -2.70 -7.64 -14.72
N LEU A 183 -1.79 -8.61 -14.57
CA LEU A 183 -1.09 -9.22 -15.71
C LEU A 183 -2.04 -9.98 -16.62
N ASP A 184 -3.01 -10.70 -16.05
CA ASP A 184 -3.99 -11.46 -16.81
C ASP A 184 -4.95 -10.51 -17.56
N TRP A 185 -5.34 -9.39 -16.95
CA TRP A 185 -6.09 -8.33 -17.64
C TRP A 185 -5.31 -7.75 -18.83
N ILE A 186 -4.01 -7.44 -18.66
CA ILE A 186 -3.17 -6.97 -19.77
C ILE A 186 -3.16 -8.00 -20.91
N LYS A 187 -2.95 -9.29 -20.60
CA LYS A 187 -2.89 -10.36 -21.61
C LYS A 187 -4.23 -10.65 -22.29
N SER A 188 -5.34 -10.46 -21.59
CA SER A 188 -6.67 -10.78 -22.09
C SER A 188 -7.17 -9.84 -23.20
N GLU A 189 -6.56 -8.67 -23.35
CA GLU A 189 -6.98 -7.60 -24.27
C GLU A 189 -8.43 -7.10 -24.06
N ASP A 190 -9.06 -7.48 -22.94
CA ASP A 190 -10.42 -7.09 -22.60
C ASP A 190 -10.50 -5.57 -22.38
N PRO A 191 -11.40 -4.85 -23.07
CA PRO A 191 -11.50 -3.39 -22.98
C PRO A 191 -12.11 -2.91 -21.65
N THR A 192 -12.70 -3.80 -20.84
CA THR A 192 -13.33 -3.46 -19.57
C THR A 192 -12.32 -2.76 -18.62
N PRO A 193 -12.71 -1.67 -17.94
CA PRO A 193 -11.89 -1.03 -16.91
C PRO A 193 -11.35 -2.05 -15.93
N PHE A 194 -10.06 -1.99 -15.59
CA PHE A 194 -9.39 -3.03 -14.81
C PHE A 194 -10.12 -3.42 -13.52
N PHE A 195 -10.52 -2.46 -12.69
CA PHE A 195 -11.20 -2.76 -11.42
C PHE A 195 -12.61 -3.33 -11.59
N LEU A 196 -13.28 -3.05 -12.72
CA LEU A 196 -14.56 -3.66 -13.07
C LEU A 196 -14.36 -5.07 -13.65
N TRP A 197 -13.33 -5.26 -14.47
CA TRP A 197 -12.93 -6.56 -14.99
C TRP A 197 -12.57 -7.55 -13.87
N LEU A 198 -11.90 -7.05 -12.83
CA LEU A 198 -11.42 -7.80 -11.68
C LEU A 198 -12.55 -8.53 -10.93
N GLU A 199 -13.80 -8.07 -11.04
CA GLU A 199 -14.98 -8.67 -10.43
C GLU A 199 -15.22 -10.13 -10.83
N ASN A 200 -14.77 -10.53 -12.02
CA ASN A 200 -14.87 -11.90 -12.52
C ASN A 200 -13.58 -12.71 -12.34
N HIS A 201 -12.51 -12.10 -11.86
CA HIS A 201 -11.24 -12.77 -11.70
C HIS A 201 -11.25 -13.68 -10.47
N GLU A 202 -10.57 -14.83 -10.56
CA GLU A 202 -10.53 -15.85 -9.51
C GLU A 202 -10.08 -15.32 -8.15
N ILE A 203 -9.23 -14.29 -8.15
CA ILE A 203 -8.75 -13.63 -6.93
C ILE A 203 -9.88 -13.06 -6.06
N LEU A 204 -10.98 -12.62 -6.68
CA LEU A 204 -12.16 -12.12 -5.97
C LEU A 204 -13.27 -13.16 -5.83
N THR A 205 -13.39 -14.11 -6.77
CA THR A 205 -14.48 -15.09 -6.78
C THR A 205 -14.19 -16.35 -5.96
N GLN A 206 -12.92 -16.69 -5.71
CA GLN A 206 -12.55 -17.83 -4.88
C GLN A 206 -12.85 -17.56 -3.39
N ASN A 207 -13.67 -18.42 -2.77
CA ASN A 207 -13.87 -18.41 -1.32
C ASN A 207 -13.17 -19.59 -0.63
N ARG A 208 -13.32 -19.65 0.70
CA ARG A 208 -12.56 -20.50 1.64
C ARG A 208 -12.63 -22.01 1.35
N LEU A 209 -13.52 -22.45 0.44
CA LEU A 209 -13.63 -23.86 0.02
C LEU A 209 -12.58 -24.25 -1.03
N SER A 210 -11.86 -23.27 -1.60
CA SER A 210 -10.69 -23.51 -2.45
C SER A 210 -9.42 -23.75 -1.62
N LYS A 211 -8.54 -24.67 -2.06
CA LYS A 211 -7.32 -25.07 -1.34
C LYS A 211 -6.25 -23.96 -1.27
N GLU A 212 -6.36 -22.90 -2.07
CA GLU A 212 -5.34 -21.85 -2.17
C GLU A 212 -5.97 -20.45 -2.10
N LYS A 213 -6.26 -19.97 -0.89
CA LYS A 213 -6.75 -18.60 -0.71
C LYS A 213 -5.58 -17.61 -0.84
N GLN A 214 -5.45 -16.94 -1.99
CA GLN A 214 -4.48 -15.86 -2.15
C GLN A 214 -4.78 -14.70 -1.19
N GLU A 215 -3.79 -14.27 -0.40
CA GLU A 215 -3.95 -13.17 0.54
C GLU A 215 -4.14 -11.83 -0.20
N ILE A 216 -5.08 -11.01 0.27
CA ILE A 216 -5.32 -9.66 -0.25
C ILE A 216 -5.11 -8.71 0.93
N ASN A 217 -3.99 -7.99 0.87
CA ASN A 217 -3.65 -6.94 1.83
C ASN A 217 -4.26 -5.61 1.41
N LEU A 218 -4.66 -4.80 2.39
CA LEU A 218 -5.20 -3.46 2.20
C LEU A 218 -4.23 -2.45 2.79
N ILE A 219 -3.76 -1.52 1.97
CA ILE A 219 -2.86 -0.46 2.40
C ILE A 219 -3.68 0.72 2.90
N ASP A 220 -3.33 1.20 4.09
CA ASP A 220 -4.04 2.31 4.71
C ASP A 220 -3.48 3.64 4.18
N TYR A 221 -4.30 4.35 3.39
CA TYR A 221 -3.99 5.69 2.88
C TYR A 221 -4.52 6.81 3.78
N ASN A 222 -5.24 6.45 4.85
CA ASN A 222 -5.76 7.39 5.86
C ASN A 222 -5.05 7.18 7.21
N LEU A 223 -3.72 7.09 7.17
CA LEU A 223 -2.89 6.90 8.36
C LEU A 223 -2.91 8.17 9.22
N GLU A 224 -3.73 8.16 10.27
CA GLU A 224 -3.86 9.27 11.21
C GLU A 224 -2.78 9.28 12.29
N ASP A 225 -2.20 8.12 12.60
CA ASP A 225 -1.18 7.96 13.64
C ASP A 225 0.23 8.39 13.18
N ALA A 226 0.38 8.84 11.93
CA ALA A 226 1.66 9.35 11.43
C ALA A 226 2.12 10.55 12.27
N HIS A 227 3.43 10.69 12.45
CA HIS A 227 4.00 11.89 13.07
C HIS A 227 4.41 12.88 11.99
N ILE A 228 4.17 14.16 12.27
CA ILE A 228 4.83 15.27 11.58
C ILE A 228 6.16 15.51 12.28
N ALA A 229 7.26 15.47 11.52
CA ALA A 229 8.59 15.81 12.01
C ALA A 229 9.10 17.10 11.34
N THR A 230 9.63 18.01 12.15
CA THR A 230 10.15 19.33 11.77
C THR A 230 11.46 19.61 12.50
N PHE A 231 12.00 20.81 12.37
CA PHE A 231 13.27 21.22 13.00
C PHE A 231 13.02 22.26 14.08
N LYS A 232 13.69 22.12 15.22
CA LYS A 232 13.69 23.11 16.32
C LYS A 232 15.11 23.34 16.81
N ASN A 233 15.49 24.60 16.98
CA ASN A 233 16.72 24.96 17.68
C ASN A 233 16.46 24.91 19.20
N ILE A 234 17.29 24.17 19.91
CA ILE A 234 17.24 24.03 21.37
C ILE A 234 18.67 24.24 21.85
N ASP A 235 18.90 25.30 22.62
CA ASP A 235 20.21 25.68 23.18
C ASP A 235 21.32 25.79 22.13
N GLY A 236 21.02 26.40 20.98
CA GLY A 236 21.99 26.62 19.90
C GLY A 236 22.19 25.42 18.97
N GLN A 237 21.58 24.27 19.26
CA GLN A 237 21.65 23.07 18.43
C GLN A 237 20.30 22.76 17.79
N ASN A 238 20.31 22.42 16.50
CA ASN A 238 19.10 21.98 15.81
C ASN A 238 18.82 20.49 16.07
N TYR A 239 17.54 20.18 16.28
CA TYR A 239 17.03 18.82 16.46
C TYR A 239 15.83 18.59 15.56
N ILE A 240 15.65 17.34 15.13
CA ILE A 240 14.36 16.88 14.61
C ILE A 240 13.42 16.72 15.80
N VAL A 241 12.31 17.45 15.75
CA VAL A 241 11.21 17.29 16.69
C VAL A 241 10.00 16.72 15.97
N SER A 242 9.11 16.03 16.67
CA SER A 242 7.92 15.44 16.08
C SER A 242 6.72 15.47 17.02
N LYS A 243 5.53 15.44 16.42
CA LYS A 243 4.26 15.23 17.12
C LYS A 243 3.29 14.43 16.25
N PRO A 244 2.26 13.77 16.81
CA PRO A 244 1.21 13.15 16.01
C PRO A 244 0.56 14.16 15.06
N LYS A 245 0.25 13.75 13.84
CA LYS A 245 -0.25 14.63 12.76
C LYS A 245 -1.54 15.36 13.15
N ASN A 246 -2.41 14.71 13.91
CA ASN A 246 -3.71 15.24 14.33
C ASN A 246 -3.75 15.55 15.83
N SER A 247 -2.62 16.02 16.39
CA SER A 247 -2.52 16.39 17.80
C SER A 247 -1.99 17.81 17.97
N ASP A 248 -2.54 18.49 18.98
CA ASP A 248 -2.08 19.78 19.48
C ASP A 248 -0.95 19.64 20.51
N GLU A 249 -0.47 18.42 20.75
CA GLU A 249 0.71 18.15 21.57
C GLU A 249 1.92 18.97 21.12
N GLU A 250 2.74 19.34 22.10
CA GLU A 250 4.04 19.96 21.86
C GLU A 250 4.97 19.00 21.13
N SER A 251 5.82 19.55 20.27
CA SER A 251 6.78 18.73 19.52
C SER A 251 7.96 18.35 20.42
N GLU A 252 8.22 17.06 20.52
CA GLU A 252 9.34 16.51 21.29
C GLU A 252 10.47 16.06 20.36
N LYS A 253 11.69 15.94 20.89
CA LYS A 253 12.82 15.40 20.13
C LYS A 253 12.46 14.00 19.60
N LEU A 254 12.53 13.82 18.29
CA LEU A 254 12.12 12.57 17.66
C LEU A 254 13.03 11.42 18.13
N ASN A 255 12.42 10.36 18.65
CA ASN A 255 13.08 9.11 18.95
C ASN A 255 12.35 7.96 18.24
N SER A 256 12.89 7.57 17.09
CA SER A 256 12.29 6.53 16.23
C SER A 256 12.16 5.16 16.89
N ARG A 257 13.04 4.82 17.85
CA ARG A 257 13.00 3.55 18.59
C ARG A 257 11.87 3.50 19.62
N GLN A 258 11.38 4.65 20.06
CA GLN A 258 10.33 4.76 21.07
C GLN A 258 8.94 4.95 20.43
N MET A 259 8.85 4.96 19.10
CA MET A 259 7.57 5.03 18.41
C MET A 259 6.74 3.77 18.66
N LYS A 260 5.46 3.96 18.96
CA LYS A 260 4.47 2.87 19.09
C LYS A 260 4.38 2.09 17.78
N ASN A 261 4.00 0.81 17.87
CA ASN A 261 3.86 -0.09 16.71
C ASN A 261 5.16 -0.30 15.92
N TYR A 262 6.30 -0.23 16.61
CA TYR A 262 7.60 -0.54 16.01
C TYR A 262 7.58 -1.90 15.31
N SER A 263 8.06 -1.92 14.07
CA SER A 263 8.19 -3.11 13.25
C SER A 263 9.59 -3.15 12.67
N PHE A 264 10.26 -4.29 12.85
CA PHE A 264 11.59 -4.49 12.30
C PHE A 264 11.50 -4.78 10.80
N LYS A 265 12.15 -3.95 9.98
CA LYS A 265 12.29 -4.17 8.54
C LYS A 265 13.68 -4.74 8.24
N MET A 266 13.72 -5.98 7.76
CA MET A 266 14.96 -6.63 7.32
C MET A 266 15.72 -5.74 6.32
N GLY A 267 17.04 -5.68 6.47
CA GLY A 267 17.92 -4.83 5.66
C GLY A 267 17.92 -3.34 6.04
N THR A 268 17.37 -2.97 7.19
CA THR A 268 17.44 -1.60 7.73
C THR A 268 18.07 -1.58 9.11
N ALA A 269 18.66 -0.45 9.49
CA ALA A 269 19.25 -0.29 10.81
C ALA A 269 18.21 -0.44 11.93
N TYR A 270 18.61 -1.00 13.08
CA TYR A 270 17.72 -1.18 14.22
C TYR A 270 17.17 0.16 14.73
N GLY A 271 15.85 0.21 14.92
CA GLY A 271 15.12 1.43 15.24
C GLY A 271 14.66 2.25 14.04
N SER A 272 14.91 1.80 12.80
CA SER A 272 14.48 2.58 11.64
C SER A 272 12.96 2.60 11.47
N VAL A 273 12.44 3.76 11.10
CA VAL A 273 11.03 3.98 10.69
C VAL A 273 10.99 4.59 9.28
N ALA A 274 9.86 4.50 8.61
CA ALA A 274 9.70 5.11 7.29
C ALA A 274 9.57 6.63 7.41
N PHE A 275 10.15 7.35 6.47
CA PHE A 275 9.95 8.78 6.32
C PHE A 275 9.57 9.16 4.89
N VAL A 276 8.83 10.26 4.77
CA VAL A 276 8.56 10.98 3.53
C VAL A 276 8.92 12.44 3.74
N TRP A 277 9.74 12.99 2.86
CA TRP A 277 10.05 14.41 2.80
C TRP A 277 9.00 15.14 1.96
N CYS A 278 8.22 16.03 2.60
CA CYS A 278 7.03 16.62 2.02
C CYS A 278 7.35 17.53 0.83
N ARG A 279 6.59 17.40 -0.26
CA ARG A 279 6.69 18.27 -1.44
C ARG A 279 6.39 19.72 -1.11
N ASP A 280 5.32 19.95 -0.35
CA ASP A 280 4.73 21.29 -0.20
C ASP A 280 5.39 22.10 0.92
N ASN A 281 6.25 21.46 1.74
CA ASN A 281 7.02 22.11 2.80
C ASN A 281 8.36 21.36 2.99
N GLU A 282 9.46 22.01 2.59
CA GLU A 282 10.83 21.46 2.73
C GLU A 282 11.24 21.22 4.19
N ASN A 283 10.65 21.92 5.17
CA ASN A 283 10.99 21.76 6.58
C ASN A 283 10.12 20.72 7.28
N GLN A 284 9.37 19.92 6.52
CA GLN A 284 8.42 18.93 7.04
C GLN A 284 8.68 17.52 6.50
N PHE A 285 8.64 16.56 7.41
CA PHE A 285 8.64 15.14 7.14
C PHE A 285 7.40 14.49 7.75
N LEU A 286 6.94 13.40 7.14
CA LEU A 286 5.98 12.48 7.74
C LEU A 286 6.71 11.20 8.06
N THR A 287 6.50 10.65 9.26
CA THR A 287 7.22 9.46 9.72
C THR A 287 6.33 8.51 10.52
N TYR A 288 6.48 7.22 10.30
CA TYR A 288 5.75 6.15 10.98
C TYR A 288 6.44 4.79 10.78
N PRO A 289 6.30 3.81 11.70
CA PRO A 289 6.82 2.46 11.47
C PRO A 289 6.24 1.81 10.20
N HIS A 290 7.11 1.20 9.39
CA HIS A 290 6.71 0.52 8.16
C HIS A 290 6.16 -0.87 8.45
N GLN A 291 4.89 -1.13 8.14
CA GLN A 291 4.27 -2.45 8.32
C GLN A 291 3.91 -3.06 6.95
N THR A 292 4.58 -4.16 6.60
CA THR A 292 4.27 -4.91 5.37
C THR A 292 2.79 -5.28 5.31
N GLY A 293 2.17 -5.10 4.15
CA GLY A 293 0.74 -5.36 3.92
C GLY A 293 -0.23 -4.39 4.60
N LYS A 294 0.23 -3.30 5.24
CA LYS A 294 -0.65 -2.34 5.91
C LYS A 294 -0.21 -0.88 5.78
N PHE A 295 1.04 -0.56 6.15
CA PHE A 295 1.57 0.80 6.18
C PHE A 295 2.86 0.88 5.37
N HIS A 296 2.79 1.57 4.24
CA HIS A 296 3.92 1.81 3.34
C HIS A 296 4.31 3.29 3.34
N HIS A 297 5.37 3.64 2.62
CA HIS A 297 5.71 5.05 2.39
C HIS A 297 4.59 5.82 1.68
N SER A 298 3.81 5.16 0.82
CA SER A 298 2.64 5.74 0.15
C SER A 298 1.57 6.16 1.16
N SER A 299 1.36 5.39 2.24
CA SER A 299 0.44 5.71 3.34
C SER A 299 0.72 7.08 3.94
N LEU A 300 2.00 7.39 4.20
CA LEU A 300 2.40 8.63 4.87
C LEU A 300 1.91 9.89 4.13
N SER A 301 1.94 9.88 2.79
CA SER A 301 1.59 11.05 1.99
C SER A 301 0.28 10.90 1.21
N ALA A 302 -0.53 9.89 1.53
CA ALA A 302 -1.69 9.49 0.73
C ALA A 302 -1.34 9.34 -0.78
N GLY A 303 -0.14 8.83 -1.06
CA GLY A 303 0.42 8.65 -2.40
C GLY A 303 0.61 9.94 -3.21
N LYS A 304 0.76 11.10 -2.55
CA LYS A 304 1.14 12.37 -3.19
C LYS A 304 2.60 12.32 -3.64
N SER A 305 3.00 13.27 -4.48
CA SER A 305 4.41 13.45 -4.82
C SER A 305 5.21 13.90 -3.60
N VAL A 306 6.47 13.50 -3.53
CA VAL A 306 7.37 13.75 -2.38
C VAL A 306 8.72 14.24 -2.90
N ARG A 307 9.53 14.91 -2.06
CA ARG A 307 10.90 15.32 -2.43
C ARG A 307 11.85 14.14 -2.39
N CYS A 308 11.75 13.36 -1.31
CA CYS A 308 12.46 12.11 -1.12
C CYS A 308 11.66 11.24 -0.13
N ALA A 309 11.97 9.95 -0.07
CA ALA A 309 11.43 9.04 0.93
C ALA A 309 12.48 7.98 1.26
N GLY A 310 12.36 7.34 2.42
CA GLY A 310 13.34 6.35 2.83
C GLY A 310 13.08 5.79 4.22
N MET A 311 14.13 5.24 4.82
CA MET A 311 14.11 4.79 6.22
C MET A 311 15.15 5.57 7.00
N TRP A 312 14.83 5.97 8.23
CA TRP A 312 15.76 6.64 9.12
C TRP A 312 15.67 6.11 10.55
N ALA A 313 16.78 6.12 11.27
CA ALA A 313 16.81 5.91 12.71
C ALA A 313 17.28 7.21 13.36
N VAL A 314 16.38 7.83 14.12
CA VAL A 314 16.58 9.09 14.85
C VAL A 314 16.66 8.79 16.33
N ASN A 315 17.71 9.29 16.98
CA ASN A 315 17.92 9.21 18.42
C ASN A 315 17.98 10.61 18.99
N ASN A 316 17.05 10.95 19.88
CA ASN A 316 16.96 12.25 20.54
C ASN A 316 17.08 13.44 19.56
N GLY A 317 16.36 13.37 18.45
CA GLY A 317 16.33 14.40 17.41
C GLY A 317 17.53 14.44 16.45
N VAL A 318 18.50 13.52 16.57
CA VAL A 318 19.65 13.41 15.67
C VAL A 318 19.58 12.11 14.87
N ILE A 319 19.78 12.20 13.56
CA ILE A 319 19.75 11.03 12.66
C ILE A 319 21.04 10.23 12.83
N THR A 320 20.90 8.96 13.21
CA THR A 320 22.02 8.01 13.35
C THR A 320 22.21 7.16 12.08
N HIS A 321 21.12 6.80 11.42
CA HIS A 321 21.13 6.02 10.19
C HIS A 321 20.07 6.56 9.24
N ILE A 322 20.39 6.61 7.95
CA ILE A 322 19.45 7.00 6.90
C ILE A 322 19.69 6.21 5.63
N SER A 323 18.62 5.80 4.96
CA SER A 323 18.69 5.11 3.68
C SER A 323 17.57 5.56 2.76
N ASN A 324 17.77 5.39 1.46
CA ASN A 324 16.74 5.69 0.46
C ASN A 324 15.74 4.53 0.22
N SER A 325 15.67 3.58 1.16
CA SER A 325 14.81 2.39 1.16
C SER A 325 13.32 2.73 1.29
N SER A 326 12.71 3.20 0.21
CA SER A 326 11.33 3.71 0.19
C SER A 326 10.32 2.84 -0.55
N GLY A 327 10.73 1.63 -0.95
CA GLY A 327 9.92 0.68 -1.72
C GLY A 327 9.54 1.22 -3.11
N HIS A 328 8.53 2.07 -3.14
CA HIS A 328 7.78 2.47 -4.32
C HIS A 328 7.98 3.92 -4.77
N TYR A 329 8.66 4.76 -3.97
CA TYR A 329 9.11 6.08 -4.41
C TYR A 329 10.46 6.03 -5.13
N ARG A 330 11.36 5.12 -4.71
CA ARG A 330 12.68 4.83 -5.32
C ARG A 330 13.41 6.10 -5.79
N PRO A 331 13.73 7.02 -4.86
CA PRO A 331 14.46 8.26 -5.16
C PRO A 331 15.70 8.00 -6.00
N SER A 332 16.09 8.98 -6.83
CA SER A 332 17.40 8.97 -7.47
C SER A 332 18.53 9.17 -6.49
N SER A 333 19.75 8.82 -6.90
CA SER A 333 20.92 9.15 -6.10
C SER A 333 21.04 10.68 -5.99
N LEU A 334 20.71 11.42 -7.05
CA LEU A 334 20.55 12.88 -6.94
C LEU A 334 19.50 13.33 -5.91
N SER A 335 18.25 12.82 -5.94
CA SER A 335 17.23 13.21 -4.93
C SER A 335 17.66 12.87 -3.50
N PHE A 336 18.32 11.73 -3.31
CA PHE A 336 18.80 11.32 -2.01
C PHE A 336 20.01 12.16 -1.55
N TYR A 337 20.93 12.48 -2.45
CA TYR A 337 22.02 13.42 -2.21
C TYR A 337 21.51 14.79 -1.75
N LEU A 338 20.52 15.36 -2.44
CA LEU A 338 19.90 16.63 -2.04
C LEU A 338 19.29 16.56 -0.64
N LEU A 339 18.65 15.45 -0.28
CA LEU A 339 18.16 15.23 1.08
C LEU A 339 19.31 15.22 2.11
N ILE A 340 20.42 14.54 1.82
CA ILE A 340 21.57 14.49 2.73
C ILE A 340 22.17 15.89 2.91
N LYS A 341 22.33 16.68 1.85
CA LYS A 341 22.81 18.07 1.93
C LYS A 341 21.84 18.97 2.70
N PHE A 342 20.54 18.78 2.53
CA PHE A 342 19.53 19.50 3.31
C PHE A 342 19.60 19.16 4.80
N LEU A 343 19.70 17.88 5.17
CA LEU A 343 19.82 17.46 6.58
C LEU A 343 21.14 17.92 7.22
N GLU A 344 22.22 18.00 6.42
CA GLU A 344 23.50 18.59 6.83
C GLU A 344 23.37 20.08 7.14
N SER A 345 22.70 20.85 6.26
CA SER A 345 22.48 22.29 6.49
C SER A 345 21.59 22.57 7.70
N LYS A 346 20.71 21.62 8.06
CA LYS A 346 19.95 21.65 9.31
C LYS A 346 20.73 21.16 10.52
N GLN A 347 21.95 20.65 10.37
CA GLN A 347 22.82 20.15 11.46
C GLN A 347 22.19 19.02 12.29
N VAL A 348 21.34 18.18 11.67
CA VAL A 348 20.69 17.03 12.34
C VAL A 348 21.31 15.68 11.96
N ILE A 349 22.35 15.71 11.14
CA ILE A 349 23.26 14.58 10.84
C ILE A 349 24.69 15.00 11.20
N ASN A 350 25.55 14.02 11.49
CA ASN A 350 26.96 14.25 11.82
C ASN A 350 27.87 13.22 11.12
N ASP A 351 29.18 13.28 11.37
CA ASP A 351 30.16 12.37 10.74
C ASP A 351 29.95 10.90 11.09
N ASN A 352 29.33 10.61 12.23
CA ASN A 352 29.00 9.25 12.65
C ASN A 352 27.69 8.74 12.04
N THR A 353 26.88 9.61 11.43
CA THR A 353 25.66 9.21 10.73
C THR A 353 26.01 8.24 9.61
N LYS A 354 25.33 7.08 9.60
CA LYS A 354 25.50 6.07 8.58
C LYS A 354 24.48 6.25 7.45
N VAL A 355 24.95 6.26 6.22
CA VAL A 355 24.14 6.53 5.02
C VAL A 355 24.17 5.32 4.11
N ALA A 356 23.00 4.93 3.58
CA ALA A 356 22.88 3.85 2.59
C ALA A 356 22.03 4.30 1.39
N ASP A 357 22.68 4.52 0.25
CA ASP A 357 21.99 4.63 -1.04
C ASP A 357 21.94 3.24 -1.68
N LEU A 358 20.73 2.68 -1.82
CA LEU A 358 20.50 1.37 -2.40
C LEU A 358 20.79 1.28 -3.92
N ARG A 359 21.21 2.38 -4.56
CA ARG A 359 21.72 2.38 -5.94
C ARG A 359 23.24 2.20 -5.99
N LYS A 360 23.95 2.35 -4.86
CA LYS A 360 25.38 2.02 -4.78
C LYS A 360 25.54 0.51 -5.01
N PRO A 361 26.43 0.07 -5.92
CA PRO A 361 26.71 -1.35 -6.12
C PRO A 361 27.21 -2.03 -4.84
N ASP A 362 26.79 -3.28 -4.65
CA ASP A 362 27.29 -4.13 -3.57
C ASP A 362 28.79 -4.40 -3.77
N GLU A 363 29.56 -4.28 -2.69
CA GLU A 363 30.98 -4.62 -2.67
C GLU A 363 31.19 -5.94 -1.94
N VAL A 364 31.87 -6.88 -2.58
CA VAL A 364 32.23 -8.17 -1.97
C VAL A 364 33.36 -7.96 -0.96
N VAL A 365 33.27 -8.59 0.22
CA VAL A 365 34.31 -8.51 1.25
C VAL A 365 35.62 -9.17 0.79
N ASN A 366 35.51 -10.32 0.10
CA ASN A 366 36.65 -11.00 -0.52
C ASN A 366 36.26 -11.50 -1.93
N PRO A 367 36.75 -10.86 -3.01
CA PRO A 367 36.42 -11.23 -4.39
C PRO A 367 36.83 -12.65 -4.76
N ASN A 368 37.84 -13.22 -4.08
CA ASN A 368 38.38 -14.54 -4.37
C ASN A 368 37.61 -15.67 -3.69
N GLN A 369 36.59 -15.35 -2.89
CA GLN A 369 35.77 -16.33 -2.18
C GLN A 369 34.42 -16.52 -2.89
N PRO A 370 34.15 -17.68 -3.51
CA PRO A 370 32.82 -17.98 -4.02
C PRO A 370 31.82 -17.99 -2.84
N PHE A 371 30.70 -17.28 -3.00
CA PHE A 371 29.69 -17.03 -1.96
C PHE A 371 30.15 -16.18 -0.76
N GLY A 372 31.15 -15.31 -0.96
CA GLY A 372 31.59 -14.34 0.05
C GLY A 372 30.49 -13.34 0.48
N SER A 373 30.59 -12.84 1.70
CA SER A 373 29.69 -11.79 2.21
C SER A 373 29.92 -10.45 1.48
N THR A 374 28.89 -9.61 1.47
CA THR A 374 28.99 -8.22 1.00
C THR A 374 29.29 -7.29 2.17
N LYS A 375 29.98 -6.18 1.89
CA LYS A 375 30.15 -5.10 2.86
C LYS A 375 28.79 -4.51 3.22
N SER A 376 28.71 -3.89 4.40
CA SER A 376 27.53 -3.14 4.82
C SER A 376 27.20 -2.05 3.79
N LEU A 377 25.93 -1.96 3.40
CA LEU A 377 25.40 -0.85 2.58
C LEU A 377 25.45 0.49 3.31
N TYR A 378 25.44 0.46 4.65
CA TYR A 378 25.60 1.63 5.48
C TYR A 378 27.08 1.99 5.62
N ILE A 379 27.45 3.11 5.00
CA ILE A 379 28.80 3.71 5.02
C ILE A 379 28.80 5.02 5.80
N SER A 380 29.97 5.60 6.06
CA SER A 380 30.04 6.93 6.70
C SER A 380 29.45 8.00 5.79
N ARG A 381 28.94 9.11 6.36
CA ARG A 381 28.46 10.26 5.58
C ARG A 381 29.53 10.76 4.60
N ARG A 382 30.78 10.86 5.04
CA ARG A 382 31.91 11.33 4.22
C ARG A 382 32.13 10.41 3.02
N GLU A 383 32.26 9.11 3.26
CA GLU A 383 32.43 8.11 2.21
C GLU A 383 31.25 8.10 1.22
N TYR A 384 30.02 8.31 1.71
CA TYR A 384 28.85 8.48 0.85
C TYR A 384 28.97 9.71 -0.05
N LEU A 385 29.34 10.87 0.49
CA LEU A 385 29.51 12.10 -0.29
C LEU A 385 30.65 11.94 -1.32
N ASP A 386 31.79 11.39 -0.90
CA ASP A 386 32.93 11.12 -1.78
C ASP A 386 32.54 10.23 -2.97
N TRP A 387 31.65 9.24 -2.76
CA TRP A 387 31.10 8.40 -3.82
C TRP A 387 30.03 9.11 -4.65
N ALA A 388 29.02 9.69 -3.99
CA ALA A 388 27.84 10.24 -4.65
C ALA A 388 28.22 11.43 -5.54
N GLU A 389 29.16 12.27 -5.09
CA GLU A 389 29.65 13.39 -5.87
C GLU A 389 30.34 12.95 -7.16
N GLN A 390 30.81 11.70 -7.30
CA GLN A 390 31.37 11.20 -8.58
C GLN A 390 30.30 10.75 -9.58
N LEU A 391 29.01 10.71 -9.21
CA LEU A 391 27.94 10.28 -10.09
C LEU A 391 27.66 11.35 -11.17
N PRO A 392 27.47 10.97 -12.45
CA PRO A 392 27.23 11.93 -13.54
C PRO A 392 26.06 12.89 -13.27
N GLU A 393 24.95 12.37 -12.74
CA GLU A 393 23.75 13.15 -12.40
C GLU A 393 23.99 14.18 -11.28
N ILE A 394 24.94 13.94 -10.39
CA ILE A 394 25.30 14.87 -9.31
C ILE A 394 26.35 15.86 -9.82
N GLN A 395 27.32 15.43 -10.62
CA GLN A 395 28.27 16.33 -11.28
C GLN A 395 27.59 17.35 -12.18
N GLU A 396 26.60 16.94 -12.98
CA GLU A 396 25.79 17.82 -13.81
C GLU A 396 25.05 18.87 -12.97
N TYR A 397 24.43 18.44 -11.86
CA TYR A 397 23.77 19.33 -10.90
C TYR A 397 24.74 20.34 -10.28
N LEU A 398 25.92 19.90 -9.83
CA LEU A 398 26.92 20.76 -9.21
C LEU A 398 27.46 21.81 -10.20
N GLN A 399 27.67 21.42 -11.46
CA GLN A 399 28.09 22.35 -12.51
C GLN A 399 27.03 23.41 -12.80
N THR A 400 25.76 23.02 -12.95
CA THR A 400 24.66 23.98 -13.18
C THR A 400 24.39 24.89 -11.99
N ALA A 401 24.53 24.38 -10.77
CA ALA A 401 24.41 25.19 -9.56
C ALA A 401 25.50 26.27 -9.46
N ASN A 402 26.73 25.96 -9.91
CA ASN A 402 27.84 26.90 -9.90
C ASN A 402 27.75 27.98 -11.01
N THR A 403 27.02 27.72 -12.11
CA THR A 403 26.85 28.70 -13.20
C THR A 403 25.70 29.68 -12.95
N ASN A 404 24.73 29.34 -12.10
CA ASN A 404 23.54 30.15 -11.83
C ASN A 404 23.67 31.03 -10.57
N ASP A 405 24.88 31.50 -10.24
CA ASP A 405 25.09 32.45 -9.14
C ASP A 405 24.58 33.85 -9.53
N ASN A 406 23.24 34.02 -9.50
CA ASN A 406 22.59 35.29 -9.19
C ASN A 406 21.19 35.03 -8.60
N THR A 407 21.07 35.40 -7.33
CA THR A 407 19.90 35.40 -6.43
C THR A 407 19.66 34.11 -5.62
N SER A 408 19.87 34.27 -4.31
CA SER A 408 19.62 33.31 -3.22
C SER A 408 18.19 32.76 -3.13
N TYR A 409 17.25 33.30 -3.92
CA TYR A 409 15.85 32.86 -3.97
C TYR A 409 15.63 31.61 -4.84
N GLU A 410 16.46 31.35 -5.85
CA GLU A 410 16.31 30.16 -6.72
C GLU A 410 16.94 28.88 -6.17
N ARG A 411 17.83 28.96 -5.18
CA ARG A 411 18.32 27.76 -4.49
C ARG A 411 17.17 27.04 -3.76
N CYS A 412 16.18 27.77 -3.23
CA CYS A 412 15.00 27.22 -2.54
C CYS A 412 13.94 26.57 -3.44
N THR A 413 13.94 26.81 -4.76
CA THR A 413 13.01 26.13 -5.68
C THR A 413 13.54 24.78 -6.17
N LEU A 414 14.81 24.48 -5.91
CA LEU A 414 15.45 23.18 -6.11
C LEU A 414 15.47 22.31 -4.83
N PHE A 415 15.27 22.90 -3.65
CA PHE A 415 15.03 22.17 -2.41
C PHE A 415 13.59 21.78 -2.24
#